data_AF-A0A5M6J174-F1
#
_entry.id   AF-A0A5M6J174-F1
#
_cell.length_a   1.000
_cell.length_b   1.000
_cell.length_c   1.000
_cell.angle_alpha   90.00
_cell.angle_beta   90.00
_cell.angle_gamma   90.00
#
_symmetry.space_group_name_H-M   'P 1'
#
loop_
_entity.id
_entity.type
_entity.pdbx_description
1 polymer ?
#
loop_
_entity_poly.entity_id
_entity_poly.type
_entity_poly.pdbx_seq_one_letter_code
_entity_poly.pdbx_strand_id
1 'polypeptide(L)'
;MHIDPNTAIANKVVHVIRESLFMPNVPIERHTRLVEDLDVDSIDLMEALIDLETDFGVEFPPDATLRFRTVGNLVAFLRSRIQPVAA
;
A
#
# COMPACT_ATOMS: atom_id res chain seq x y z
N MET A 1 4.02 -5.58 -25.03
CA MET A 1 3.36 -5.56 -23.70
C MET A 1 3.82 -4.28 -23.01
N HIS A 2 3.04 -3.21 -23.13
CA HIS A 2 3.36 -1.93 -22.50
C HIS A 2 2.99 -2.09 -21.02
N ILE A 3 3.98 -2.41 -20.19
CA ILE A 3 3.78 -2.39 -18.74
C ILE A 3 3.81 -0.91 -18.38
N ASP A 4 2.64 -0.29 -18.26
CA ASP A 4 2.55 1.03 -17.66
C ASP A 4 3.12 0.93 -16.23
N PRO A 5 4.27 1.57 -15.91
CA PRO A 5 4.86 1.51 -14.58
C PRO A 5 3.94 2.11 -13.50
N ASN A 6 2.91 2.85 -13.93
CA ASN A 6 1.88 3.44 -13.07
C ASN A 6 0.92 2.42 -12.43
N THR A 7 0.72 1.26 -13.04
CA THR A 7 -0.20 0.24 -12.52
C THR A 7 0.55 -0.83 -11.71
N ALA A 8 1.85 -1.00 -11.96
CA ALA A 8 2.66 -2.01 -11.29
C ALA A 8 2.72 -1.82 -9.77
N ILE A 9 3.01 -0.60 -9.29
CA ILE A 9 3.07 -0.31 -7.85
C ILE A 9 1.70 -0.49 -7.20
N ALA A 10 0.63 0.02 -7.83
CA ALA A 10 -0.72 -0.12 -7.30
C ALA A 10 -1.14 -1.60 -7.22
N ASN A 11 -0.90 -2.39 -8.27
CA ASN A 11 -1.21 -3.82 -8.29
C ASN A 11 -0.44 -4.59 -7.22
N LYS A 12 0.85 -4.26 -7.04
CA LYS A 12 1.70 -4.91 -6.05
C LYS A 12 1.29 -4.53 -4.63
N VAL A 13 0.95 -3.27 -4.38
CA VAL A 13 0.39 -2.83 -3.09
C VAL A 13 -0.90 -3.57 -2.76
N VAL A 14 -1.84 -3.63 -3.72
CA VAL A 14 -3.09 -4.37 -3.55
C VAL A 14 -2.82 -5.85 -3.27
N HIS A 15 -1.86 -6.45 -3.97
CA HIS A 15 -1.50 -7.85 -3.76
C HIS A 15 -0.95 -8.11 -2.36
N VAL A 16 0.02 -7.30 -1.91
CA VAL A 16 0.60 -7.44 -0.55
C VAL A 16 -0.48 -7.25 0.51
N ILE A 17 -1.30 -6.20 0.41
CA ILE A 17 -2.40 -5.97 1.36
C ILE A 17 -3.34 -7.19 1.44
N ARG A 18 -3.68 -7.82 0.30
CA ARG A 18 -4.56 -9.00 0.29
C ARG A 18 -3.90 -10.22 0.92
N GLU A 19 -2.61 -10.42 0.72
CA GLU A 19 -1.86 -11.52 1.31
C GLU A 19 -1.69 -11.32 2.83
N SER A 20 -1.20 -10.15 3.26
CA SER A 20 -0.97 -9.82 4.66
C SER A 20 -2.26 -9.86 5.49
N LEU A 21 -3.37 -9.38 4.93
CA LEU A 21 -4.67 -9.33 5.61
C LEU A 21 -5.54 -10.58 5.35
N PHE A 22 -5.06 -11.56 4.57
CA PHE A 22 -5.83 -12.76 4.19
C PHE A 22 -7.18 -12.45 3.51
N MET A 23 -7.24 -11.40 2.68
CA MET A 23 -8.45 -10.93 1.99
C MET A 23 -8.36 -11.04 0.45
N PRO A 24 -8.27 -12.24 -0.13
CA PRO A 24 -7.98 -12.42 -1.56
C PRO A 24 -9.05 -11.83 -2.51
N ASN A 25 -10.29 -11.74 -2.06
CA ASN A 25 -11.44 -11.33 -2.87
C ASN A 25 -12.00 -9.94 -2.53
N VAL A 26 -11.31 -9.15 -1.70
CA VAL A 26 -11.79 -7.81 -1.35
C VAL A 26 -11.52 -6.83 -2.51
N PRO A 27 -12.51 -6.04 -2.95
CA PRO A 27 -12.28 -4.98 -3.92
C PRO A 27 -11.46 -3.86 -3.27
N ILE A 28 -10.26 -3.62 -3.83
CA ILE A 28 -9.38 -2.55 -3.36
C ILE A 28 -9.23 -1.53 -4.48
N GLU A 29 -9.67 -0.32 -4.20
CA GLU A 29 -9.59 0.85 -5.06
C GLU A 29 -8.74 1.95 -4.42
N ARG A 30 -8.39 2.99 -5.19
CA ARG A 30 -7.59 4.11 -4.65
C ARG A 30 -8.26 4.83 -3.48
N HIS A 31 -9.59 4.87 -3.45
CA HIS A 31 -10.34 5.53 -2.40
C HIS A 31 -10.70 4.59 -1.24
N THR A 32 -10.40 3.28 -1.35
CA THR A 32 -10.63 2.30 -0.29
C THR A 32 -9.87 2.72 0.95
N ARG A 33 -10.61 2.85 2.05
CA ARG A 33 -10.13 3.19 3.38
C ARG A 33 -9.59 1.94 4.05
N LEU A 34 -8.33 1.98 4.41
CA LEU A 34 -7.59 0.79 4.85
C LEU A 34 -8.24 0.16 6.09
N VAL A 35 -8.64 0.96 7.08
CA VAL A 35 -9.28 0.47 8.32
C VAL A 35 -10.79 0.26 8.11
N GLU A 36 -11.48 1.28 7.59
CA GLU A 36 -12.95 1.32 7.60
C GLU A 36 -13.60 0.51 6.49
N ASP A 37 -12.96 0.36 5.32
CA ASP A 37 -13.54 -0.39 4.20
C ASP A 37 -13.03 -1.84 4.14
N LEU A 38 -11.84 -2.10 4.69
CA LEU A 38 -11.31 -3.47 4.80
C LEU A 38 -11.67 -4.13 6.15
N ASP A 39 -12.24 -3.38 7.10
CA ASP A 39 -12.60 -3.87 8.43
C ASP A 39 -11.41 -4.52 9.17
N VAL A 40 -10.27 -3.83 9.16
CA VAL A 40 -9.03 -4.28 9.80
C VAL A 40 -8.60 -3.35 10.92
N ASP A 41 -7.91 -3.91 11.91
CA ASP A 41 -7.39 -3.14 13.02
C ASP A 41 -6.08 -2.42 12.66
N SER A 42 -5.67 -1.48 13.51
CA SER A 42 -4.40 -0.77 13.33
C SER A 42 -3.18 -1.67 13.38
N ILE A 43 -3.29 -2.84 14.02
CA ILE A 43 -2.22 -3.83 14.12
C ILE A 43 -2.07 -4.55 12.78
N ASP A 44 -3.15 -5.05 12.20
CA ASP A 44 -3.11 -5.72 10.89
C ASP A 44 -2.61 -4.76 9.80
N LEU A 45 -3.04 -3.50 9.87
CA LEU A 45 -2.52 -2.47 8.97
C LEU A 45 -1.02 -2.24 9.17
N MET A 46 -0.53 -2.25 10.41
CA MET A 46 0.91 -2.13 10.68
C MET A 46 1.69 -3.31 10.08
N GLU A 47 1.19 -4.54 10.17
CA GLU A 47 1.84 -5.70 9.55
C GLU A 47 1.88 -5.58 8.02
N ALA A 48 0.77 -5.20 7.40
CA ALA A 48 0.73 -4.95 5.95
C ALA A 48 1.72 -3.86 5.51
N LEU A 49 1.92 -2.81 6.35
CA LEU A 49 2.91 -1.78 6.06
C LEU A 49 4.34 -2.33 6.15
N ILE A 50 4.67 -3.16 7.14
CA ILE A 50 6.00 -3.79 7.28
C ILE A 50 6.33 -4.70 6.09
N ASP A 51 5.33 -5.45 5.60
CA ASP A 51 5.49 -6.27 4.39
C ASP A 51 5.75 -5.41 3.16
N LEU A 52 5.07 -4.28 3.03
CA LEU A 52 5.31 -3.30 1.98
C LEU A 52 6.70 -2.64 2.09
N GLU A 53 7.19 -2.33 3.30
CA GLU A 53 8.56 -1.84 3.50
C GLU A 53 9.59 -2.82 2.97
N THR A 54 9.40 -4.10 3.29
CA THR A 54 10.31 -5.16 2.89
C THR A 54 10.27 -5.41 1.39
N ASP A 55 9.07 -5.45 0.79
CA ASP A 55 8.90 -5.75 -0.63
C ASP A 55 9.36 -4.59 -1.53
N PHE A 56 9.12 -3.34 -1.11
CA PHE A 56 9.52 -2.15 -1.88
C PHE A 56 10.86 -1.54 -1.46
N GLY A 57 11.45 -1.99 -0.34
CA GLY A 57 12.68 -1.42 0.22
C GLY A 57 12.51 0.03 0.69
N VAL A 58 11.38 0.34 1.32
CA VAL A 58 11.07 1.69 1.84
C VAL A 58 10.93 1.68 3.37
N GLU A 59 10.93 2.86 3.98
CA GLU A 59 10.59 3.02 5.40
C GLU A 59 9.36 3.94 5.54
N PHE A 60 8.36 3.47 6.27
CA PHE A 60 7.19 4.20 6.71
C PHE A 60 7.44 4.81 8.11
N PRO A 61 6.84 5.98 8.39
CA PRO A 61 6.91 6.57 9.72
C PRO A 61 6.16 5.72 10.76
N PRO A 62 6.48 5.83 12.06
CA PRO A 62 5.78 5.10 13.12
C PRO A 62 4.27 5.44 13.19
N ASP A 63 3.88 6.65 12.79
CA ASP A 63 2.48 7.10 12.70
C ASP A 63 1.85 6.82 11.31
N ALA A 64 2.39 5.90 10.53
CA ALA A 64 1.94 5.60 9.17
C ALA A 64 0.47 5.20 9.12
N THR A 65 -0.01 4.38 10.06
CA THR A 65 -1.42 3.97 10.16
C THR A 65 -2.37 5.17 10.36
N LEU A 66 -1.88 6.27 10.93
CA LEU A 66 -2.65 7.51 11.11
C LEU A 66 -2.62 8.39 9.85
N ARG A 67 -1.51 8.36 9.10
CA ARG A 67 -1.28 9.18 7.90
C ARG A 67 -1.86 8.57 6.63
N PHE A 68 -1.76 7.26 6.47
CA PHE A 68 -2.23 6.53 5.30
C PHE A 68 -3.62 5.97 5.56
N ARG A 69 -4.64 6.77 5.26
CA ARG A 69 -6.05 6.37 5.43
C ARG A 69 -6.59 5.60 4.24
N THR A 70 -6.05 5.85 3.05
CA THR A 70 -6.51 5.22 1.81
C THR A 70 -5.36 4.55 1.06
N VAL A 71 -5.69 3.54 0.26
CA VAL A 71 -4.72 2.87 -0.63
C VAL A 71 -4.07 3.84 -1.61
N GLY A 72 -4.82 4.84 -2.08
CA GLY A 72 -4.29 5.89 -2.93
C GLY A 72 -3.16 6.68 -2.29
N ASN A 73 -3.26 6.99 -0.99
CA ASN A 73 -2.18 7.69 -0.27
C ASN A 73 -0.94 6.81 -0.15
N LEU A 74 -1.12 5.53 0.12
CA LEU A 74 -0.03 4.57 0.25
C LEU A 74 0.73 4.40 -1.06
N VAL A 75 0.00 4.18 -2.15
CA VAL A 75 0.56 4.08 -3.50
C VAL A 75 1.29 5.37 -3.90
N ALA A 76 0.72 6.54 -3.59
CA ALA A 76 1.36 7.82 -3.87
C ALA A 76 2.68 8.01 -3.12
N PHE A 77 2.72 7.63 -1.84
CA PHE A 77 3.94 7.67 -1.03
C PHE A 77 5.02 6.75 -1.59
N LEU A 78 4.67 5.49 -1.87
CA LEU A 78 5.58 4.51 -2.45
C LEU A 78 6.14 5.00 -3.78
N ARG A 79 5.29 5.55 -4.66
CA ARG A 79 5.75 6.15 -5.92
C ARG A 79 6.78 7.25 -5.72
N SER A 80 6.58 8.12 -4.72
CA SER A 80 7.53 9.20 -4.40
C SER A 80 8.86 8.69 -3.84
N ARG A 81 8.90 7.48 -3.28
CA ARG A 81 10.13 6.87 -2.71
C ARG A 81 10.90 6.05 -3.74
N ILE A 82 10.18 5.34 -4.62
CA ILE A 82 10.77 4.37 -5.56
C ILE A 82 11.06 5.01 -6.93
N GLN A 83 10.41 6.13 -7.28
CA GLN A 83 10.88 6.88 -8.44
C GLN A 83 12.26 7.46 -8.13
N PRO A 84 13.26 7.28 -9.02
CA PRO A 84 14.45 8.10 -8.95
C PRO A 84 13.96 9.55 -9.06
N VAL A 85 14.29 10.37 -8.06
CA VAL A 85 14.11 11.82 -8.15
C VAL A 85 14.78 12.22 -9.47
N ALA A 86 13.98 12.48 -10.49
CA ALA A 86 14.46 13.04 -11.73
C ALA A 86 14.99 14.42 -11.36
N ALA A 87 16.31 14.55 -11.38
CA ALA A 87 17.04 15.78 -11.22
C ALA A 87 16.59 16.84 -12.24
#